data_AF-A0A0K8R9V6-F1
#
_entry.id   AF-A0A0K8R9V6-F1
#
_cell.length_a   1.000
_cell.length_b   1.000
_cell.length_c   1.000
_cell.angle_alpha   90.00
_cell.angle_beta   90.00
_cell.angle_gamma   90.00
#
_symmetry.space_group_name_H-M   'P 1'
#
loop_
_entity.id
_entity.type
_entity.pdbx_description
1 polymer ?
#
loop_
_entity_poly.entity_id
_entity_poly.type
_entity_poly.pdbx_seq_one_letter_code
_entity_poly.pdbx_strand_id
1 'polypeptide(L)'
;MAAVATARLLGAEYDGRLEASGCPENGGYFMGTGEIYTPYEFSNCSRKMIKETIEKRMKFTCLSTTNTWSTVHGNRTYMGEGLSPDEFCSSHYAGSHYCYSDYSILPSTCTVACCIWNNGARRKIWTYFGLDGMACRSFFETYNTGGVC
;
A
#
# COMPACT_ATOMS: atom_id res chain seq x y z
N MET A 1 2.18 3.94 6.73
CA MET A 1 2.50 4.92 7.79
C MET A 1 2.95 6.29 7.26
N ALA A 2 3.88 6.37 6.31
CA ALA A 2 4.36 7.68 5.80
C ALA A 2 3.23 8.58 5.27
N ALA A 3 2.32 8.04 4.45
CA ALA A 3 1.18 8.79 3.91
C ALA A 3 0.29 9.43 5.01
N VAL A 4 0.01 8.66 6.08
CA VAL A 4 -0.77 9.11 7.24
C VAL A 4 -0.06 10.25 7.98
N ALA A 5 1.24 10.10 8.25
CA ALA A 5 2.03 11.11 8.94
C ALA A 5 2.08 12.42 8.13
N THR A 6 2.31 12.32 6.82
CA THR A 6 2.30 13.49 5.92
C THR A 6 0.93 14.17 5.90
N ALA A 7 -0.16 13.40 5.85
CA ALA A 7 -1.50 13.95 5.89
C ALA A 7 -1.79 14.69 7.21
N ARG A 8 -1.35 14.16 8.37
CA ARG A 8 -1.44 14.85 9.67
C ARG A 8 -0.67 16.17 9.66
N LEU A 9 0.55 16.18 9.11
CA LEU A 9 1.36 17.41 8.97
C LEU A 9 0.68 18.45 8.06
N LEU A 10 -0.07 17.98 7.07
CA LEU A 10 -0.89 18.81 6.17
C LEU A 10 -2.30 19.09 6.73
N GLY A 11 -2.53 18.85 8.03
CA GLY A 11 -3.75 19.26 8.72
C GLY A 11 -4.96 18.36 8.52
N ALA A 12 -4.83 17.17 7.93
CA ALA A 12 -5.90 16.17 7.96
C ALA A 12 -6.05 15.61 9.37
N GLU A 13 -7.28 15.46 9.86
CA GLU A 13 -7.59 14.66 11.06
C GLU A 13 -7.89 13.20 10.68
N TYR A 14 -7.76 12.29 11.65
CA TYR A 14 -8.27 10.92 11.49
C TYR A 14 -9.78 10.96 11.23
N ASP A 15 -10.23 10.20 10.23
CA ASP A 15 -11.64 10.09 9.88
C ASP A 15 -12.44 9.56 11.09
N GLY A 16 -13.58 10.17 11.37
CA GLY A 16 -14.42 9.87 12.54
C GLY A 16 -14.05 10.64 13.80
N ARG A 17 -13.01 11.48 13.78
CA ARG A 17 -12.55 12.21 14.97
C ARG A 17 -12.61 13.72 14.81
N LEU A 18 -12.99 14.41 15.89
CA LEU A 18 -12.93 15.88 16.02
C LEU A 18 -13.52 16.62 14.79
N GLU A 19 -12.69 17.39 14.09
CA GLU A 19 -13.02 18.16 12.88
C GLU A 19 -13.43 17.27 11.69
N ALA A 20 -13.10 15.97 11.75
CA ALA A 20 -13.47 14.93 10.78
C ALA A 20 -14.49 13.93 11.34
N SER A 21 -15.26 14.29 12.38
CA SER A 21 -16.30 13.43 12.98
C SER A 21 -17.38 12.95 11.99
N GLY A 22 -17.66 13.69 10.93
CA GLY A 22 -18.60 13.29 9.88
C GLY A 22 -18.00 12.37 8.80
N CYS A 23 -16.75 11.94 8.96
CA CYS A 23 -16.00 11.20 7.95
C CYS A 23 -16.02 9.69 8.25
N PRO A 24 -15.88 8.84 7.22
CA PRO A 24 -16.04 7.40 7.36
C PRO A 24 -14.88 6.78 8.14
N GLU A 25 -15.08 6.61 9.45
CA GLU A 25 -14.07 6.06 10.38
C GLU A 25 -13.57 4.67 9.95
N ASN A 26 -14.48 3.79 9.54
CA ASN A 26 -14.18 2.40 9.15
C ASN A 26 -14.20 2.16 7.64
N GLY A 27 -13.97 3.21 6.84
CA GLY A 27 -14.11 3.16 5.37
C GLY A 27 -12.92 2.54 4.61
N GLY A 28 -11.92 2.02 5.31
CA GLY A 28 -10.69 1.49 4.68
C GLY A 28 -9.74 2.56 4.13
N TYR A 29 -9.89 3.80 4.56
CA TYR A 29 -9.04 4.92 4.14
C TYR A 29 -7.78 5.06 4.99
N PHE A 30 -6.74 5.70 4.46
CA PHE A 30 -5.49 5.97 5.19
C PHE A 30 -5.69 6.63 6.55
N MET A 31 -6.69 7.50 6.67
CA MET A 31 -6.96 8.26 7.90
C MET A 31 -8.05 7.62 8.77
N GLY A 32 -8.60 6.47 8.40
CA GLY A 32 -9.59 5.74 9.20
C GLY A 32 -8.97 4.95 10.36
N THR A 33 -9.83 4.32 11.16
CA THR A 33 -9.45 3.36 12.21
C THR A 33 -9.72 1.91 11.82
N GLY A 34 -10.41 1.68 10.70
CA GLY A 34 -10.62 0.35 10.11
C GLY A 34 -9.39 -0.22 9.38
N GLU A 35 -9.48 -1.50 9.00
CA GLU A 35 -8.47 -2.13 8.15
C GLU A 35 -8.38 -1.41 6.81
N ILE A 36 -7.18 -0.93 6.46
CA ILE A 36 -6.94 -0.24 5.19
C ILE A 36 -6.87 -1.30 4.09
N TYR A 37 -7.73 -1.19 3.10
CA TYR A 37 -7.77 -2.11 1.96
C TYR A 37 -7.64 -1.37 0.63
N THR A 38 -7.31 -2.10 -0.43
CA THR A 38 -7.15 -1.53 -1.76
C THR A 38 -8.48 -1.06 -2.36
N PRO A 39 -8.56 0.13 -2.98
CA PRO A 39 -7.45 1.03 -3.27
C PRO A 39 -6.99 1.83 -2.04
N TYR A 40 -5.68 1.87 -1.81
CA TYR A 40 -5.08 2.63 -0.72
C TYR A 40 -5.26 4.13 -0.94
N GLU A 41 -6.29 4.72 -0.33
CA GLU A 41 -6.65 6.11 -0.63
C GLU A 41 -7.03 6.95 0.60
N PHE A 42 -7.01 8.27 0.40
CA PHE A 42 -7.55 9.23 1.35
C PHE A 42 -9.05 9.42 1.12
N SER A 43 -9.81 9.49 2.21
CA SER A 43 -11.22 9.89 2.19
C SER A 43 -11.39 11.29 1.61
N ASN A 44 -12.59 11.61 1.13
CA ASN A 44 -12.91 12.95 0.63
C ASN A 44 -12.73 14.04 1.71
N CYS A 45 -12.94 13.70 2.98
CA CYS A 45 -12.68 14.58 4.10
C CYS A 45 -11.20 14.92 4.24
N SER A 46 -10.35 13.90 4.27
CA SER A 46 -8.90 14.04 4.32
C SER A 46 -8.40 14.91 3.16
N ARG A 47 -8.87 14.64 1.94
CA ARG A 47 -8.52 15.44 0.75
C ARG A 47 -8.93 16.91 0.91
N LYS A 48 -10.13 17.18 1.45
CA LYS A 48 -10.63 18.53 1.68
C LYS A 48 -9.78 19.29 2.72
N MET A 49 -9.50 18.66 3.86
CA MET A 49 -8.70 19.29 4.93
C MET A 49 -7.28 19.61 4.48
N ILE A 50 -6.63 18.68 3.76
CA ILE A 50 -5.30 18.89 3.18
C ILE A 50 -5.33 20.08 2.22
N LYS A 51 -6.30 20.09 1.30
CA LYS A 51 -6.46 21.18 0.33
C LYS A 51 -6.65 22.52 1.03
N GLU A 52 -7.53 22.60 2.01
CA GLU A 52 -7.76 23.84 2.77
C GLU A 52 -6.51 24.31 3.51
N THR A 53 -5.73 23.40 4.08
CA THR A 53 -4.46 23.74 4.74
C THR A 53 -3.45 24.30 3.73
N ILE A 54 -3.29 23.65 2.58
CA ILE A 54 -2.39 24.11 1.53
C ILE A 54 -2.81 25.52 1.04
N GLU A 55 -4.09 25.72 0.75
CA GLU A 55 -4.62 26.96 0.18
C GLU A 55 -4.66 28.13 1.17
N LYS A 56 -4.98 27.87 2.45
CA LYS A 56 -5.17 28.92 3.45
C LYS A 56 -3.93 29.19 4.28
N ARG A 57 -3.21 28.14 4.69
CA ARG A 57 -2.08 28.25 5.64
C ARG A 57 -0.74 28.23 4.94
N MET A 58 -0.62 27.54 3.80
CA MET A 58 0.67 27.32 3.15
C MET A 58 0.90 28.16 1.89
N LYS A 59 -0.08 28.97 1.48
CA LYS A 59 -0.06 29.83 0.27
C LYS A 59 1.19 30.69 0.11
N PHE A 60 1.79 31.13 1.22
CA PHE A 60 2.98 31.99 1.24
C PHE A 60 4.18 31.35 1.96
N THR A 61 4.20 30.01 2.06
CA THR A 61 5.24 29.26 2.78
C THR A 61 6.10 28.40 1.84
N CYS A 62 6.94 27.52 2.40
CA CYS A 62 7.84 26.62 1.68
C CYS A 62 7.14 25.61 0.75
N LEU A 63 5.83 25.38 0.90
CA LEU A 63 5.04 24.52 0.00
C LEU A 63 4.16 25.31 -0.97
N SER A 64 4.39 26.61 -1.12
CA SER A 64 3.66 27.42 -2.09
C SER A 64 3.94 26.94 -3.52
N THR A 65 2.88 26.81 -4.32
CA THR A 65 2.96 26.47 -5.75
C THR A 65 3.71 27.51 -6.58
N THR A 66 3.96 28.71 -6.04
CA THR A 66 4.78 29.73 -6.70
C THR A 66 6.28 29.49 -6.55
N ASN A 67 6.71 28.65 -5.59
CA ASN A 67 8.13 28.35 -5.32
C ASN A 67 8.48 26.87 -5.59
N THR A 68 7.64 26.14 -6.34
CA THR A 68 7.86 24.73 -6.63
C THR A 68 8.98 24.55 -7.64
N TRP A 69 9.95 23.72 -7.28
CA TRP A 69 10.95 23.22 -8.21
C TRP A 69 10.29 22.29 -9.24
N SER A 70 10.93 22.10 -10.38
CA SER A 70 10.48 21.14 -11.39
C SER A 70 10.22 19.78 -10.75
N THR A 71 9.06 19.19 -11.05
CA THR A 71 8.69 17.86 -10.56
C THR A 71 9.82 16.87 -10.85
N VAL A 72 10.40 16.29 -9.80
CA VAL A 72 11.36 15.21 -9.97
C VAL A 72 10.57 13.97 -10.38
N HIS A 73 10.65 13.61 -11.65
CA HIS A 73 10.14 12.34 -12.12
C HIS A 73 11.14 11.25 -11.73
N GLY A 74 10.85 10.57 -10.62
CA GLY A 74 11.57 9.34 -10.27
C GLY A 74 11.36 8.25 -11.33
N ASN A 75 12.23 7.25 -11.34
CA ASN A 75 12.03 6.05 -12.15
C ASN A 75 10.67 5.44 -11.77
N ARG A 76 9.80 5.20 -12.77
CA ARG A 76 8.42 4.70 -12.57
C ARG A 76 8.37 3.18 -12.40
N THR A 77 9.42 2.58 -11.84
CA THR A 77 9.44 1.16 -11.52
C THR A 77 8.55 0.94 -10.31
N TYR A 78 7.59 0.04 -10.42
CA TYR A 78 6.69 -0.27 -9.31
C TYR A 78 7.48 -1.00 -8.20
N MET A 79 7.02 -0.88 -6.94
CA MET A 79 7.77 -1.41 -5.78
C MET A 79 7.96 -2.93 -5.80
N GLY A 80 7.02 -3.65 -6.41
CA GLY A 80 7.06 -5.10 -6.59
C GLY A 80 7.70 -5.54 -7.90
N GLU A 81 8.04 -4.61 -8.80
CA GLU A 81 8.61 -4.95 -10.11
C GLU A 81 9.98 -5.62 -9.92
N GLY A 82 10.11 -6.85 -10.43
CA GLY A 82 11.32 -7.66 -10.27
C GLY A 82 11.50 -8.28 -8.88
N LEU A 83 10.59 -8.04 -7.93
CA LEU A 83 10.63 -8.64 -6.60
C LEU A 83 9.90 -9.99 -6.60
N SER A 84 10.60 -11.07 -6.26
CA SER A 84 9.96 -12.37 -6.08
C SER A 84 9.19 -12.45 -4.76
N PRO A 85 8.14 -13.27 -4.67
CA PRO A 85 7.47 -13.63 -3.41
C PRO A 85 8.40 -14.12 -2.31
N ASP A 86 9.49 -14.82 -2.65
CA ASP A 86 10.49 -15.28 -1.68
C ASP A 86 11.31 -14.11 -1.11
N GLU A 87 11.77 -13.20 -1.97
CA GLU A 87 12.46 -11.98 -1.54
C GLU A 87 11.53 -11.09 -0.70
N PHE A 88 10.25 -10.98 -1.09
CA PHE A 88 9.25 -10.28 -0.30
C PHE A 88 9.10 -10.89 1.11
N CYS A 89 8.91 -12.20 1.21
CA CYS A 89 8.77 -12.88 2.51
C CYS A 89 10.00 -12.71 3.40
N SER A 90 11.19 -12.97 2.85
CA SER A 90 12.45 -12.85 3.59
C SER A 90 12.75 -11.41 4.05
N SER A 91 12.29 -10.40 3.32
CA SER A 91 12.38 -8.99 3.74
C SER A 91 11.49 -8.63 4.93
N HIS A 92 10.31 -9.25 5.03
CA HIS A 92 9.35 -9.00 6.12
C HIS A 92 9.66 -9.84 7.36
N TYR A 93 10.10 -11.08 7.16
CA TYR A 93 10.46 -11.99 8.23
C TYR A 93 11.68 -12.83 7.85
N ALA A 94 12.80 -12.58 8.53
CA ALA A 94 14.06 -13.28 8.27
C ALA A 94 13.89 -14.80 8.42
N GLY A 95 14.39 -15.56 7.44
CA GLY A 95 14.26 -17.01 7.39
C GLY A 95 12.88 -17.53 6.99
N SER A 96 11.95 -16.64 6.59
CA SER A 96 10.73 -17.04 5.91
C SER A 96 10.91 -17.10 4.40
N HIS A 97 10.13 -17.97 3.79
CA HIS A 97 10.07 -18.23 2.36
C HIS A 97 8.61 -18.22 1.92
N TYR A 98 8.40 -18.02 0.63
CA TYR A 98 7.10 -18.21 0.02
C TYR A 98 6.63 -19.64 0.25
N CYS A 99 5.37 -19.78 0.66
CA CYS A 99 4.85 -21.08 1.08
C CYS A 99 4.81 -22.10 -0.07
N TYR A 100 4.73 -21.65 -1.32
CA TYR A 100 4.50 -22.50 -2.47
C TYR A 100 5.73 -22.44 -3.39
N SER A 101 6.57 -23.47 -3.36
CA SER A 101 7.78 -23.58 -4.19
C SER A 101 7.47 -23.64 -5.69
N ASP A 102 6.29 -24.17 -6.03
CA ASP A 102 5.79 -24.17 -7.40
C ASP A 102 5.03 -22.87 -7.67
N TYR A 103 5.70 -21.93 -8.33
CA TYR A 103 5.10 -20.70 -8.86
C TYR A 103 3.94 -20.98 -9.84
N SER A 104 3.78 -22.23 -10.29
CA SER A 104 2.68 -22.70 -11.15
C SER A 104 1.38 -22.97 -10.37
N ILE A 105 1.43 -23.05 -9.04
CA ILE A 105 0.28 -23.34 -8.16
C ILE A 105 -0.04 -22.09 -7.33
N LEU A 106 -0.26 -20.94 -7.99
CA LEU A 106 -0.68 -19.72 -7.32
C LEU A 106 -2.18 -19.72 -7.04
N PRO A 107 -2.63 -19.47 -5.80
CA PRO A 107 -3.98 -18.96 -5.57
C PRO A 107 -4.07 -17.54 -6.14
N SER A 108 -5.15 -17.29 -6.86
CA SER A 108 -5.37 -16.24 -7.86
C SER A 108 -5.55 -14.80 -7.34
N THR A 109 -4.87 -14.32 -6.29
CA THR A 109 -5.35 -13.11 -5.58
C THR A 109 -4.35 -11.99 -5.33
N CYS A 110 -3.21 -11.90 -6.03
CA CYS A 110 -2.18 -10.90 -5.69
C CYS A 110 -1.80 -10.97 -4.20
N THR A 111 -1.73 -12.17 -3.64
CA THR A 111 -1.36 -12.39 -2.25
C THR A 111 -0.08 -13.21 -2.16
N VAL A 112 0.71 -12.93 -1.13
CA VAL A 112 1.98 -13.60 -0.82
C VAL A 112 1.85 -14.27 0.54
N ALA A 113 1.78 -15.59 0.54
CA ALA A 113 1.78 -16.39 1.76
C ALA A 113 3.22 -16.72 2.18
N CYS A 114 3.63 -16.28 3.37
CA CYS A 114 4.96 -16.51 3.91
C CYS A 114 4.97 -17.61 4.97
N CYS A 115 5.98 -18.48 4.91
CA CYS A 115 6.13 -19.68 5.71
C CYS A 115 7.57 -19.82 6.25
N ILE A 116 7.71 -20.50 7.39
CA ILE A 116 9.00 -21.04 7.87
C ILE A 116 8.98 -22.55 7.68
N TRP A 117 10.13 -23.10 7.29
CA TRP A 117 10.35 -24.54 7.21
C TRP A 117 11.10 -25.03 8.44
N ASN A 118 10.51 -25.97 9.18
CA ASN A 118 11.13 -26.62 10.33
C ASN A 118 11.10 -28.13 10.09
N ASN A 119 12.26 -28.75 9.88
CA ASN A 119 12.41 -30.21 9.70
C ASN A 119 11.45 -30.81 8.66
N GLY A 120 11.29 -30.15 7.51
CA GLY A 120 10.38 -30.61 6.45
C GLY A 120 8.90 -30.31 6.70
N ALA A 121 8.53 -29.77 7.86
CA ALA A 121 7.19 -29.23 8.11
C ALA A 121 7.13 -27.74 7.80
N ARG A 122 6.12 -27.33 7.04
CA ARG A 122 5.86 -25.93 6.68
C ARG A 122 4.88 -25.30 7.67
N ARG A 123 5.27 -24.19 8.30
CA ARG A 123 4.39 -23.37 9.14
C ARG A 123 4.11 -22.02 8.47
N LYS A 124 2.85 -21.75 8.14
CA LYS A 124 2.40 -20.43 7.65
C LYS A 124 2.52 -19.39 8.75
N ILE A 125 3.14 -18.26 8.43
CA ILE A 125 3.28 -17.12 9.33
C ILE A 125 2.15 -16.13 9.06
N TRP A 126 2.04 -15.69 7.81
CA TRP A 126 1.11 -14.63 7.42
C TRP A 126 0.80 -14.69 5.91
N THR A 127 -0.28 -14.03 5.50
CA THR A 127 -0.57 -13.73 4.10
C THR A 127 -0.64 -12.23 3.91
N TYR A 128 0.17 -11.72 3.00
CA TYR A 128 0.21 -10.31 2.63
C TYR A 128 -0.45 -10.11 1.26
N PHE A 129 -0.83 -8.88 0.95
CA PHE A 129 -1.01 -8.47 -0.44
C PHE A 129 0.37 -8.26 -1.07
N GLY A 130 0.52 -8.69 -2.33
CA GLY A 130 1.69 -8.41 -3.14
C GLY A 130 1.81 -6.91 -3.39
N LEU A 131 3.06 -6.46 -3.56
CA LEU A 131 3.32 -5.06 -3.91
C LEU A 131 2.85 -4.80 -5.35
N ASP A 132 2.35 -3.59 -5.62
CA ASP A 132 2.13 -3.09 -6.97
C ASP A 132 3.42 -3.34 -7.80
N GLY A 133 3.30 -3.89 -9.01
CA GLY A 133 4.38 -4.35 -9.86
C GLY A 133 4.77 -5.81 -9.73
N MET A 134 4.32 -6.51 -8.68
CA MET A 134 4.73 -7.88 -8.41
C MET A 134 4.03 -8.88 -9.34
N ALA A 135 4.80 -9.83 -9.87
CA ALA A 135 4.27 -10.86 -10.76
C ALA A 135 3.26 -11.78 -10.04
N CYS A 136 2.07 -11.94 -10.60
CA CYS A 136 0.99 -12.80 -10.11
C CYS A 136 0.34 -13.59 -11.27
N ARG A 137 -0.57 -14.53 -11.00
CA ARG A 137 -1.38 -15.17 -12.06
C ARG A 137 -2.71 -14.43 -12.20
N SER A 138 -3.05 -14.00 -13.41
CA SER A 138 -4.33 -13.34 -13.72
C SER A 138 -5.53 -14.23 -13.38
N PHE A 139 -6.61 -13.62 -12.88
CA PHE A 139 -7.86 -14.31 -12.50
C PHE A 139 -8.63 -14.89 -13.71
N PHE A 140 -8.27 -14.49 -14.93
CA PHE A 140 -8.91 -15.01 -16.14
C PHE A 140 -8.24 -16.31 -16.58
N GLU A 141 -8.86 -17.43 -16.22
CA GLU A 141 -8.46 -18.82 -16.52
C GLU A 141 -8.15 -19.11 -18.01
N THR A 142 -8.49 -18.21 -18.93
CA THR A 142 -8.32 -18.42 -20.38
C THR A 142 -6.93 -18.13 -20.94
N TYR A 143 -6.04 -17.50 -20.17
CA TYR A 143 -4.67 -17.27 -20.64
C TYR A 143 -3.66 -17.53 -19.53
N ASN A 144 -2.71 -18.43 -19.78
CA ASN A 144 -1.47 -18.57 -19.03
C ASN A 144 -0.56 -17.34 -19.24
N THR A 145 -1.10 -16.14 -19.03
CA THR A 145 -0.38 -14.89 -19.09
C THR A 145 -0.04 -14.49 -17.66
N GLY A 146 1.25 -14.21 -17.41
CA GLY A 146 1.68 -13.59 -16.18
C GLY A 146 0.90 -12.28 -15.99
N GLY A 147 0.22 -12.17 -14.86
CA GLY A 147 -0.37 -10.92 -14.39
C GLY A 147 0.64 -10.14 -13.57
N VAL A 148 0.31 -8.87 -13.34
CA VAL A 148 1.07 -7.98 -12.46
C VAL A 148 0.04 -7.40 -11.50
N CYS A 149 0.32 -7.49 -10.20
CA CYS A 149 -0.32 -6.63 -9.21
C CYS A 149 0.08 -5.17 -9.54
#